data_AF-A0A370APW2-F1
#
_entry.id   AF-A0A370APW2-F1
#
_cell.length_a   1.000
_cell.length_b   1.000
_cell.length_c   1.000
_cell.angle_alpha   90.00
_cell.angle_beta   90.00
_cell.angle_gamma   90.00
#
_symmetry.space_group_name_H-M   'P 1'
#
loop_
_entity.id
_entity.type
_entity.pdbx_description
1 polymer ?
#
loop_
_entity_poly.entity_id
_entity_poly.type
_entity_poly.pdbx_seq_one_letter_code
_entity_poly.pdbx_strand_id
1 'polypeptide(L)'
;MKLLEINLNGQKAGRSLTKSMIKGLNNKKIRTEKGGYLFKAASDETTLYLGILPEFNQGDRNYHYNIELHGNPEFFLTGSLNPDGVFSILFIPKEKELSSFSIDAYRKIYLAFAENLLALGLKEPGELNMVTTMLLQSSGLFPEGPVSLLQIREKS
;
A
#
# COMPACT_ATOMS: atom_id res chain seq x y z
N MET A 1 4.15 -14.91 -6.46
CA MET A 1 4.15 -15.30 -5.02
C MET A 1 2.80 -15.96 -4.70
N LYS A 2 2.58 -16.64 -3.57
CA LYS A 2 1.20 -17.07 -3.21
C LYS A 2 0.41 -15.84 -2.75
N LEU A 3 -0.85 -15.71 -3.17
CA LEU A 3 -1.72 -14.64 -2.65
C LEU A 3 -1.94 -14.81 -1.15
N LEU A 4 -1.84 -13.70 -0.42
CA LEU A 4 -2.00 -13.67 1.02
C LEU A 4 -3.48 -13.52 1.36
N GLU A 5 -3.87 -14.00 2.54
CA GLU A 5 -5.14 -13.58 3.12
C GLU A 5 -5.11 -12.07 3.38
N ILE A 6 -6.24 -11.38 3.18
CA ILE A 6 -6.31 -9.95 3.48
C ILE A 6 -7.06 -9.73 4.77
N ASN A 7 -6.42 -9.02 5.68
CA ASN A 7 -7.09 -8.38 6.81
C ASN A 7 -7.29 -6.91 6.44
N LEU A 8 -8.54 -6.50 6.22
CA LEU A 8 -8.91 -5.14 5.84
C LEU A 8 -9.48 -4.41 7.06
N ASN A 9 -8.85 -3.30 7.45
CA ASN A 9 -9.29 -2.47 8.58
C ASN A 9 -9.53 -3.27 9.88
N GLY A 10 -8.63 -4.22 10.18
CA GLY A 10 -8.67 -5.04 11.39
C GLY A 10 -9.59 -6.27 11.30
N GLN A 11 -10.29 -6.48 10.19
CA GLN A 11 -11.19 -7.61 9.98
C GLN A 11 -10.70 -8.52 8.86
N LYS A 12 -10.84 -9.85 9.04
CA LYS A 12 -10.58 -10.80 7.96
C LYS A 12 -11.52 -10.49 6.78
N ALA A 13 -10.94 -10.06 5.67
CA ALA A 13 -11.69 -9.61 4.52
C ALA A 13 -12.06 -10.80 3.64
N GLY A 14 -13.35 -11.11 3.58
CA GLY A 14 -13.87 -12.03 2.58
C GLY A 14 -13.72 -11.46 1.17
N ARG A 15 -13.75 -12.33 0.15
CA ARG A 15 -13.59 -11.98 -1.26
C ARG A 15 -14.51 -10.83 -1.72
N SER A 16 -15.74 -10.75 -1.18
CA SER A 16 -16.70 -9.71 -1.54
C SER A 16 -16.28 -8.31 -1.08
N LEU A 17 -15.82 -8.20 0.18
CA LEU A 17 -15.36 -6.93 0.75
C LEU A 17 -14.12 -6.43 -0.01
N THR A 18 -13.16 -7.31 -0.25
CA THR A 18 -11.94 -7.01 -0.99
C THR A 18 -12.22 -6.55 -2.42
N LYS A 19 -13.15 -7.22 -3.12
CA LYS A 19 -13.58 -6.78 -4.47
C LYS A 19 -14.23 -5.41 -4.46
N SER A 20 -15.07 -5.12 -3.47
CA SER A 20 -15.72 -3.81 -3.32
C SER A 20 -14.69 -2.71 -3.08
N MET A 21 -13.68 -2.96 -2.24
CA MET A 21 -12.55 -2.05 -2.04
C MET A 21 -11.83 -1.76 -3.36
N ILE A 22 -11.39 -2.80 -4.09
CA ILE A 22 -10.68 -2.62 -5.37
C ILE A 22 -11.54 -1.86 -6.39
N LYS A 23 -12.85 -2.14 -6.45
CA LYS A 23 -13.78 -1.40 -7.31
C LYS A 23 -13.80 0.09 -6.95
N GLY A 24 -13.79 0.42 -5.66
CA GLY A 24 -13.68 1.79 -5.16
C GLY A 24 -12.37 2.46 -5.58
N LEU A 25 -11.24 1.76 -5.43
CA LEU A 25 -9.92 2.25 -5.83
C LEU A 25 -9.81 2.47 -7.34
N ASN A 26 -10.45 1.64 -8.17
CA ASN A 26 -10.43 1.79 -9.61
C ASN A 26 -11.34 2.90 -10.14
N ASN A 27 -12.36 3.34 -9.39
CA ASN A 27 -13.36 4.28 -9.86
C ASN A 27 -12.96 5.74 -9.59
N LYS A 28 -12.62 6.50 -10.65
CA LYS A 28 -12.23 7.92 -10.55
C LYS A 28 -13.27 8.78 -9.84
N LYS A 29 -14.58 8.59 -10.13
CA LYS A 29 -15.65 9.38 -9.49
C LYS A 29 -15.65 9.17 -7.97
N ILE A 30 -15.53 7.91 -7.53
CA ILE A 30 -15.48 7.59 -6.10
C ILE A 30 -14.19 8.16 -5.48
N ARG A 31 -13.03 7.99 -6.12
CA ARG A 31 -11.77 8.55 -5.62
C ARG A 31 -11.85 10.07 -5.45
N THR A 32 -12.35 10.79 -6.45
CA THR A 32 -12.51 12.25 -6.39
C THR A 32 -13.47 12.66 -5.27
N GLU A 33 -14.61 11.99 -5.12
CA GLU A 33 -15.56 12.27 -4.03
C GLU A 33 -14.92 12.09 -2.65
N LYS A 34 -14.03 11.11 -2.49
CA LYS A 34 -13.33 10.83 -1.24
C LYS A 34 -12.04 11.65 -1.05
N GLY A 35 -11.65 12.47 -2.03
CA GLY A 35 -10.35 13.14 -2.11
C GLY A 35 -9.15 12.21 -2.22
N GLY A 36 -9.38 10.94 -2.57
CA GLY A 36 -8.38 9.88 -2.51
C GLY A 36 -8.57 8.94 -1.32
N TYR A 37 -7.57 8.11 -1.07
CA TYR A 37 -7.54 7.16 0.03
C TYR A 37 -6.20 7.20 0.73
N LEU A 38 -6.21 7.16 2.05
CA LEU A 38 -5.05 6.89 2.89
C LEU A 38 -4.97 5.40 3.15
N PHE A 39 -3.76 4.85 3.24
CA PHE A 39 -3.57 3.47 3.63
C PHE A 39 -2.35 3.27 4.53
N LYS A 40 -2.40 2.17 5.28
CA LYS A 40 -1.24 1.51 5.88
C LYS A 40 -1.21 0.05 5.48
N ALA A 41 -0.02 -0.50 5.28
CA ALA A 41 0.14 -1.91 4.93
C ALA A 41 1.26 -2.57 5.72
N ALA A 42 1.04 -3.78 6.18
CA ALA A 42 2.07 -4.67 6.71
C ALA A 42 1.78 -6.10 6.26
N SER A 43 2.77 -6.98 6.29
CA SER A 43 2.56 -8.38 5.91
C SER A 43 3.36 -9.32 6.79
N ASP A 44 2.79 -10.50 7.04
CA ASP A 44 3.51 -11.69 7.47
C ASP A 44 3.53 -12.74 6.34
N GLU A 45 3.92 -13.98 6.65
CA GLU A 45 4.04 -15.07 5.66
C GLU A 45 2.71 -15.46 5.01
N THR A 46 1.58 -15.16 5.66
CA THR A 46 0.25 -15.65 5.28
C THR A 46 -0.75 -14.53 5.03
N THR A 47 -0.54 -13.35 5.62
CA THR A 47 -1.53 -12.29 5.70
C THR A 47 -0.95 -10.95 5.28
N LEU A 48 -1.71 -10.22 4.45
CA LEU A 48 -1.55 -8.79 4.21
C LEU A 48 -2.54 -8.04 5.12
N TYR A 49 -2.01 -7.26 6.06
CA TYR A 49 -2.78 -6.32 6.86
C TYR A 49 -2.85 -5.01 6.11
N LEU A 50 -4.04 -4.65 5.63
CA LEU A 50 -4.31 -3.44 4.89
C LEU A 50 -5.31 -2.59 5.67
N GLY A 51 -4.87 -1.42 6.12
CA GLY A 51 -5.77 -0.39 6.60
C GLY A 51 -6.00 0.63 5.49
N ILE A 52 -7.25 1.02 5.23
CA ILE A 52 -7.62 1.98 4.20
C ILE A 52 -8.79 2.85 4.65
N LEU A 53 -8.64 4.17 4.47
CA LEU A 53 -9.66 5.17 4.77
C LEU A 53 -9.75 6.19 3.64
N PRO A 54 -10.92 6.76 3.34
CA PRO A 54 -11.01 7.91 2.42
C PRO A 54 -10.29 9.13 3.04
N GLU A 55 -9.68 10.01 2.23
CA GLU A 55 -9.07 11.24 2.75
C GLU A 55 -10.11 12.17 3.39
N PHE A 56 -11.31 12.23 2.82
CA PHE A 56 -12.46 12.93 3.38
C PHE A 56 -13.62 11.98 3.68
N ASN A 57 -14.19 12.13 4.86
CA ASN A 57 -15.40 11.44 5.28
C ASN A 57 -16.36 12.42 5.93
N GLN A 58 -17.57 12.57 5.38
CA GLN A 58 -18.61 13.46 5.92
C GLN A 58 -18.17 14.94 6.12
N GLY A 59 -17.24 15.42 5.30
CA GLY A 59 -16.69 16.78 5.40
C GLY A 59 -15.45 16.89 6.29
N ASP A 60 -15.15 15.85 7.08
CA ASP A 60 -13.96 15.79 7.91
C ASP A 60 -12.79 15.14 7.17
N ARG A 61 -11.58 15.60 7.49
CA ARG A 61 -10.33 15.06 6.96
C ARG A 61 -9.83 13.92 7.86
N ASN A 62 -9.54 12.77 7.27
CA ASN A 62 -8.87 11.66 7.94
C ASN A 62 -7.34 11.79 7.84
N TYR A 63 -6.63 11.04 8.68
CA TYR A 63 -5.17 10.98 8.72
C TYR A 63 -4.68 9.54 8.88
N HIS A 64 -3.42 9.28 8.53
CA HIS A 64 -2.84 7.93 8.65
C HIS A 64 -2.82 7.40 10.09
N TYR A 65 -2.69 8.25 11.09
CA TYR A 65 -2.73 7.81 12.49
C TYR A 65 -4.12 7.31 12.93
N ASN A 66 -5.18 7.57 12.16
CA ASN A 66 -6.49 6.95 12.38
C ASN A 66 -6.57 5.51 11.88
N ILE A 67 -5.54 5.03 11.17
CA ILE A 67 -5.45 3.66 10.67
C ILE A 67 -4.63 2.84 11.65
N GLU A 68 -5.29 1.92 12.35
CA GLU A 68 -4.64 0.92 13.19
C GLU A 68 -4.43 -0.37 12.39
N LEU A 69 -3.22 -0.94 12.47
CA LEU A 69 -2.92 -2.25 11.92
C LEU A 69 -2.97 -3.27 13.07
N HIS A 70 -3.62 -4.40 12.82
CA HIS A 70 -3.67 -5.49 13.79
C HIS A 70 -2.25 -5.93 14.18
N GLY A 71 -2.01 -6.13 15.47
CA GLY A 71 -0.75 -6.68 15.98
C GLY A 71 0.41 -5.67 16.11
N ASN A 72 0.21 -4.38 15.80
CA ASN A 72 1.24 -3.34 15.87
C ASN A 72 2.58 -3.76 15.22
N PRO A 73 2.55 -4.06 13.90
CA PRO A 73 3.70 -4.59 13.20
C PRO A 73 4.88 -3.62 13.29
N GLU A 74 6.07 -4.18 13.47
CA GLU A 74 7.32 -3.41 13.53
C GLU A 74 7.59 -2.66 12.22
N PHE A 75 7.36 -3.32 11.09
CA PHE A 75 7.56 -2.78 9.75
C PHE A 75 6.19 -2.58 9.09
N PHE A 76 5.94 -1.37 8.60
CA PHE A 76 4.74 -1.07 7.84
C PHE A 76 5.00 0.04 6.82
N LEU A 77 4.20 0.05 5.78
CA LEU A 77 4.11 1.10 4.78
C LEU A 77 2.96 2.04 5.15
N THR A 78 3.11 3.32 4.79
CA THR A 78 2.06 4.33 4.88
C THR A 78 1.99 5.06 3.56
N GLY A 79 0.80 5.47 3.13
CA GLY A 79 0.69 6.08 1.82
C GLY A 79 -0.70 6.56 1.47
N SER A 80 -0.83 7.09 0.27
CA SER A 80 -2.12 7.52 -0.27
C SER A 80 -2.28 7.13 -1.74
N LEU A 81 -3.52 6.99 -2.16
CA LEU A 81 -3.95 6.93 -3.55
C LEU A 81 -4.72 8.22 -3.84
N ASN A 82 -4.15 9.09 -4.66
CA ASN A 82 -4.78 10.38 -4.95
C ASN A 82 -6.02 10.23 -5.86
N PRO A 83 -6.82 11.30 -6.06
CA PRO A 83 -7.99 11.27 -6.94
C PRO A 83 -7.72 10.77 -8.36
N ASP A 84 -6.54 11.07 -8.92
CA ASP A 84 -6.17 10.65 -10.28
C ASP A 84 -5.76 9.17 -10.36
N GLY A 85 -5.48 8.53 -9.23
CA GLY A 85 -5.11 7.11 -9.16
C GLY A 85 -3.60 6.88 -9.08
N VAL A 86 -2.83 7.89 -8.67
CA VAL A 86 -1.38 7.80 -8.44
C VAL A 86 -1.13 7.52 -6.96
N PHE A 87 -0.28 6.53 -6.69
CA PHE A 87 0.12 6.12 -5.36
C PHE A 87 1.30 6.94 -4.84
N SER A 88 1.24 7.29 -3.56
CA SER A 88 2.38 7.72 -2.75
C SER A 88 2.60 6.65 -1.69
N ILE A 89 3.76 5.99 -1.65
CA ILE A 89 4.03 4.88 -0.73
C ILE A 89 5.35 5.12 -0.02
N LEU A 90 5.29 5.27 1.30
CA LEU A 90 6.42 5.59 2.15
C LEU A 90 6.59 4.50 3.21
N PHE A 91 7.78 4.44 3.77
CA PHE A 91 8.07 3.72 4.99
C PHE A 91 8.80 4.67 5.96
N ILE A 92 8.76 4.37 7.26
CA ILE A 92 9.43 5.18 8.27
C ILE A 92 10.67 4.42 8.73
N PRO A 93 11.89 4.79 8.27
CA PRO A 93 13.10 4.15 8.74
C PRO A 93 13.27 4.34 10.25
N LYS A 94 13.60 3.27 10.97
CA LYS A 94 13.96 3.36 12.40
C LYS A 94 15.40 3.81 12.63
N GLU A 95 16.23 3.65 11.60
CA GLU A 95 17.67 3.89 11.62
C GLU A 95 18.04 4.79 10.43
N LYS A 96 19.11 5.57 10.55
CA LYS A 96 19.57 6.47 9.48
C LYS A 96 20.00 5.69 8.23
N GLU A 97 20.65 4.55 8.44
CA GLU A 97 20.98 3.59 7.40
C GLU A 97 20.22 2.30 7.70
N LEU A 98 19.55 1.75 6.69
CA LEU A 98 18.80 0.52 6.87
C LEU A 98 19.74 -0.67 6.90
N SER A 99 19.64 -1.50 7.94
CA SER A 99 20.21 -2.84 7.92
C SER A 99 19.63 -3.68 6.78
N SER A 100 20.40 -4.68 6.31
CA SER A 100 19.94 -5.64 5.29
C SER A 100 18.62 -6.31 5.68
N PHE A 101 18.48 -6.65 6.96
CA PHE A 101 17.23 -7.18 7.52
C PHE A 101 16.04 -6.23 7.32
N SER A 102 16.21 -4.94 7.60
CA SER A 102 15.14 -3.94 7.42
C SER A 102 14.80 -3.73 5.95
N ILE A 103 15.80 -3.72 5.07
CA ILE A 103 15.61 -3.64 3.62
C ILE A 103 14.74 -4.80 3.13
N ASP A 104 15.09 -6.03 3.53
CA ASP A 104 14.35 -7.23 3.14
C ASP A 104 12.92 -7.21 3.71
N ALA A 105 12.75 -6.78 4.96
CA ALA A 105 11.43 -6.68 5.59
C ALA A 105 10.52 -5.69 4.83
N TYR A 106 10.99 -4.48 4.54
CA TYR A 106 10.20 -3.51 3.78
C TYR A 106 9.93 -3.97 2.35
N ARG A 107 10.95 -4.53 1.67
CA ARG A 107 10.80 -5.03 0.30
C ARG A 107 9.72 -6.11 0.22
N LYS A 108 9.67 -7.02 1.19
CA LYS A 108 8.59 -8.03 1.28
C LYS A 108 7.21 -7.39 1.38
N ILE A 109 7.04 -6.35 2.18
CA ILE A 109 5.75 -5.66 2.33
C ILE A 109 5.36 -4.95 1.02
N TYR A 110 6.30 -4.28 0.34
CA TYR A 110 6.05 -3.67 -0.97
C TYR A 110 5.60 -4.70 -2.01
N LEU A 111 6.31 -5.83 -2.08
CA LEU A 111 5.97 -6.94 -2.98
C LEU A 111 4.60 -7.52 -2.66
N ALA A 112 4.32 -7.80 -1.39
CA ALA A 112 3.02 -8.32 -0.94
C ALA A 112 1.88 -7.34 -1.26
N PHE A 113 2.09 -6.05 -1.01
CA PHE A 113 1.11 -5.00 -1.31
C PHE A 113 0.81 -4.93 -2.82
N ALA A 114 1.85 -4.85 -3.65
CA ALA A 114 1.70 -4.78 -5.11
C ALA A 114 1.04 -6.04 -5.69
N GLU A 115 1.56 -7.22 -5.35
CA GLU A 115 1.05 -8.51 -5.84
C GLU A 115 -0.43 -8.68 -5.50
N ASN A 116 -0.81 -8.46 -4.24
CA ASN A 116 -2.19 -8.67 -3.82
C ASN A 116 -3.14 -7.69 -4.51
N LEU A 117 -2.84 -6.38 -4.51
CA LEU A 117 -3.75 -5.40 -5.13
C LEU A 117 -3.95 -5.66 -6.62
N LEU A 118 -2.87 -5.95 -7.35
CA LEU A 118 -2.94 -6.24 -8.79
C LEU A 118 -3.72 -7.53 -9.06
N ALA A 119 -3.45 -8.60 -8.32
CA ALA A 119 -4.15 -9.87 -8.49
C ALA A 119 -5.65 -9.79 -8.15
N LEU A 120 -6.04 -8.83 -7.30
CA LEU A 120 -7.45 -8.56 -6.96
C LEU A 120 -8.15 -7.67 -8.00
N GLY A 121 -7.44 -7.23 -9.03
CA GLY A 121 -7.98 -6.48 -10.15
C GLY A 121 -7.81 -4.97 -10.04
N LEU A 122 -6.86 -4.46 -9.24
CA LEU A 122 -6.44 -3.07 -9.36
C LEU A 122 -5.99 -2.81 -10.80
N LYS A 123 -6.44 -1.70 -11.40
CA LYS A 123 -6.11 -1.38 -12.78
C LYS A 123 -4.60 -1.10 -12.91
N GLU A 124 -3.95 -1.84 -13.78
CA GLU A 124 -2.55 -1.64 -14.13
C GLU A 124 -2.31 -0.28 -14.82
N PRO A 125 -1.11 0.32 -14.65
CA PRO A 125 0.04 -0.25 -13.96
C PRO A 125 0.07 0.01 -12.44
N GLY A 126 -0.85 0.83 -11.92
CA GLY A 126 -0.79 1.34 -10.54
C GLY A 126 0.38 2.31 -10.37
N GLU A 127 0.28 3.49 -10.98
CA GLU A 127 1.37 4.48 -11.05
C GLU A 127 1.83 4.95 -9.66
N LEU A 128 3.14 5.11 -9.50
CA LEU A 128 3.77 5.69 -8.31
C LEU A 128 4.17 7.13 -8.58
N ASN A 129 4.06 7.99 -7.58
CA ASN A 129 4.59 9.35 -7.67
C ASN A 129 6.12 9.36 -7.61
N MET A 130 6.70 10.44 -8.10
CA MET A 130 8.16 10.62 -8.17
C MET A 130 8.83 10.54 -6.79
N VAL A 131 8.17 11.03 -5.74
CA VAL A 131 8.68 10.97 -4.36
C VAL A 131 8.87 9.52 -3.91
N THR A 132 7.90 8.66 -4.17
CA THR A 132 7.96 7.23 -3.86
C THR A 132 9.08 6.57 -4.64
N THR A 133 9.16 6.82 -5.95
CA THR A 133 10.19 6.26 -6.82
C THR A 133 11.60 6.63 -6.35
N MET A 134 11.83 7.91 -6.05
CA MET A 134 13.13 8.40 -5.57
C MET A 134 13.48 7.87 -4.18
N LEU A 135 12.49 7.74 -3.29
CA LEU A 135 12.70 7.17 -1.97
C LEU A 135 13.11 5.69 -2.07
N LEU A 136 12.42 4.91 -2.89
CA LEU A 136 12.70 3.49 -3.08
C LEU A 136 14.08 3.23 -3.68
N GLN A 137 14.53 4.10 -4.60
CA GLN A 137 15.87 4.03 -5.16
C GLN A 137 16.94 4.43 -4.13
N SER A 138 16.77 5.57 -3.47
CA SER A 138 17.79 6.11 -2.54
C SER A 138 17.95 5.30 -1.26
N SER A 139 16.90 4.58 -0.84
CA SER A 139 16.92 3.69 0.32
C SER A 139 17.60 2.34 0.05
N GLY A 140 17.92 2.02 -1.21
CA GLY A 140 18.50 0.73 -1.58
C GLY A 140 17.50 -0.44 -1.54
N LEU A 141 16.21 -0.20 -1.31
CA LEU A 141 15.17 -1.24 -1.35
C LEU A 141 15.04 -1.85 -2.75
N PHE A 142 15.21 -1.03 -3.78
CA PHE A 142 15.23 -1.45 -5.17
C PHE A 142 16.43 -0.84 -5.89
N PRO A 143 17.20 -1.60 -6.70
CA PRO A 143 18.35 -1.08 -7.44
C PRO A 143 17.98 0.10 -8.37
N GLU A 144 16.76 0.03 -8.93
CA GLU A 144 16.14 1.09 -9.71
C GLU A 144 14.78 1.37 -9.08
N GLY A 145 14.49 2.66 -8.85
CA GLY A 145 13.21 3.09 -8.30
C GLY A 145 12.07 2.71 -9.24
N PRO A 146 11.12 1.84 -8.83
CA PRO A 146 9.99 1.52 -9.67
C PRO A 146 9.06 2.73 -9.81
N VAL A 147 8.42 2.87 -10.97
CA VAL A 147 7.42 3.92 -11.27
C VAL A 147 5.99 3.39 -11.19
N SER A 148 5.79 2.12 -10.88
CA SER A 148 4.47 1.49 -10.75
C SER A 148 4.47 0.28 -9.82
N LEU A 149 3.28 -0.08 -9.30
CA LEU A 149 3.06 -1.33 -8.57
C LEU A 149 3.39 -2.55 -9.44
N LEU A 150 3.11 -2.48 -10.74
CA LEU A 150 3.47 -3.54 -11.69
C LEU A 150 4.99 -3.80 -11.70
N GLN A 151 5.81 -2.74 -11.76
CA GLN A 151 7.26 -2.89 -11.72
C GLN A 151 7.78 -3.37 -10.37
N ILE A 152 7.11 -3.04 -9.25
CA ILE A 152 7.42 -3.65 -7.96
C ILE A 152 7.20 -5.15 -8.04
N ARG A 153 6.04 -5.60 -8.53
CA ARG A 153 5.69 -7.03 -8.67
C ARG A 153 6.72 -7.78 -9.52
N GLU A 154 7.16 -7.21 -10.64
CA GLU A 154 8.12 -7.83 -11.57
C GLU A 154 9.54 -7.96 -10.99
N LYS A 155 9.85 -7.25 -9.90
CA LYS A 155 11.14 -7.32 -9.18
C LYS A 155 11.12 -8.32 -8.00
N SER A 156 10.12 -9.23 -7.96
CA SER A 156 10.00 -10.33 -7.00
C SER A 156 11.04 -11.41 -7.21
#